data_AF-A0A256XTK6-F1
#
_entry.id   AF-A0A256XTK6-F1
#
_cell.length_a   1.000
_cell.length_b   1.000
_cell.length_c   1.000
_cell.angle_alpha   90.00
_cell.angle_beta   90.00
_cell.angle_gamma   90.00
#
_symmetry.space_group_name_H-M   'P 1'
#
loop_
_entity.id
_entity.type
_entity.pdbx_description
1 polymer ?
#
loop_
_entity_poly.entity_id
_entity_poly.type
_entity_poly.pdbx_seq_one_letter_code
_entity_poly.pdbx_strand_id
1 'polypeptide(L)'
;MQLKLSKGNIYILIGYVTSLLLVVSLYLPWVHIAVSRDYVINVYGGDLARRYFMVYLVLAPVLIVSILPMFRDKPNSKSVYVLIPLVSAVIPGLVYLYILNIAGDLGNLTVVPLPADAVLSGFGIGLNLLLASSAAFAVSSILAAVFYKPPIAERKIKEAERKVEEKMEEKRAVTAVPRVKALNRERKLVLRKLERLERMKKSGEIDKKTYKKLKAKYEARLARIEEELRKLST
;
A
#
# COMPACT_ATOMS: atom_id res chain seq x y z
N MET A 1 -14.71 -8.09 8.93
CA MET A 1 -13.58 -7.24 9.33
C MET A 1 -12.54 -7.30 8.20
N GLN A 2 -12.52 -6.33 7.29
CA GLN A 2 -11.56 -6.31 6.17
C GLN A 2 -10.21 -5.78 6.68
N LEU A 3 -9.21 -6.65 6.75
CA LEU A 3 -7.82 -6.28 6.99
C LEU A 3 -7.35 -5.42 5.81
N LYS A 4 -7.41 -4.09 5.94
CA LYS A 4 -6.73 -3.15 5.04
C LYS A 4 -5.22 -3.29 5.25
N LEU A 5 -4.63 -4.31 4.62
CA LEU A 5 -3.18 -4.43 4.49
C LEU A 5 -2.68 -3.29 3.60
N SER A 6 -1.75 -2.49 4.10
CA SER A 6 -1.02 -1.54 3.25
C SER A 6 -0.34 -2.31 2.10
N LYS A 7 -0.22 -1.68 0.91
CA LYS A 7 0.38 -2.33 -0.27
C LYS A 7 1.77 -2.92 0.05
N GLY A 8 2.56 -2.25 0.89
CA GLY A 8 3.86 -2.76 1.37
C GLY A 8 3.80 -4.09 2.14
N ASN A 9 2.77 -4.29 2.96
CA ASN A 9 2.62 -5.53 3.74
C ASN A 9 2.22 -6.72 2.86
N ILE A 10 1.52 -6.48 1.74
CA ILE A 10 1.16 -7.52 0.78
C ILE A 10 2.41 -8.10 0.12
N TYR A 11 3.38 -7.25 -0.25
CA TYR A 11 4.64 -7.73 -0.85
C TYR A 11 5.50 -8.54 0.11
N ILE A 12 5.54 -8.14 1.39
CA ILE A 12 6.23 -8.90 2.43
C ILE A 12 5.59 -10.29 2.59
N LEU A 13 4.26 -10.35 2.62
CA LEU A 13 3.52 -11.62 2.70
C LEU A 13 3.80 -12.52 1.50
N ILE A 14 3.78 -11.96 0.28
CA ILE A 14 4.14 -12.70 -0.94
C ILE A 14 5.56 -13.26 -0.80
N GLY A 15 6.52 -12.45 -0.35
CA GLY A 15 7.90 -12.89 -0.11
C GLY A 15 8.02 -14.05 0.88
N TYR A 16 7.21 -14.06 1.94
CA TYR A 16 7.17 -15.18 2.89
C TYR A 16 6.60 -16.45 2.26
N VAL A 17 5.48 -16.33 1.53
CA VAL A 17 4.86 -17.46 0.84
C VAL A 17 5.81 -18.07 -0.19
N THR A 18 6.46 -17.23 -1.01
CA THR A 18 7.44 -17.72 -2.01
C THR A 18 8.68 -18.31 -1.35
N SER A 19 9.15 -17.76 -0.22
CA SER A 19 10.25 -18.36 0.56
C SER A 19 9.88 -19.77 1.04
N LEU A 20 8.65 -19.96 1.51
CA LEU A 20 8.18 -21.25 1.98
C LEU A 20 8.06 -22.27 0.84
N LEU A 21 7.58 -21.84 -0.33
CA LEU A 21 7.54 -22.67 -1.53
C LEU A 21 8.94 -23.12 -1.98
N LEU A 22 9.96 -22.27 -1.86
CA LEU A 22 11.36 -22.64 -2.12
C LEU A 22 11.84 -23.74 -1.17
N VAL A 23 11.50 -23.67 0.13
CA VAL A 23 11.84 -24.74 1.08
C VAL A 23 11.14 -26.04 0.70
N VAL A 24 9.85 -25.97 0.40
CA VAL A 24 9.05 -27.13 -0.02
C VAL A 24 9.62 -27.77 -1.28
N SER A 25 10.17 -26.98 -2.21
CA SER A 25 10.78 -27.49 -3.44
C SER A 25 11.88 -28.53 -3.18
N LEU A 26 12.64 -28.42 -2.09
CA LEU A 26 13.70 -29.38 -1.75
C LEU A 26 13.16 -30.78 -1.43
N TYR A 27 11.92 -30.87 -0.95
CA TYR A 27 11.27 -32.15 -0.63
C TYR A 27 10.57 -32.77 -1.84
N LEU A 28 10.64 -32.15 -3.01
CA LEU A 28 10.01 -32.60 -4.24
C LEU A 28 11.04 -33.13 -5.25
N PRO A 29 10.63 -33.98 -6.21
CA PRO A 29 11.51 -34.42 -7.29
C PRO A 29 11.98 -33.22 -8.12
N TRP A 30 13.29 -33.12 -8.32
CA TRP A 30 13.93 -32.12 -9.17
C TRP A 30 14.28 -32.68 -10.53
N VAL A 31 14.74 -33.93 -10.57
CA VAL A 31 15.16 -34.61 -11.80
C VAL A 31 14.54 -36.00 -11.86
N HIS A 32 14.09 -36.37 -13.05
CA HIS A 32 13.61 -37.69 -13.40
C HIS A 32 14.64 -38.38 -14.30
N ILE A 33 15.07 -39.57 -13.90
CA ILE A 33 15.98 -40.41 -14.67
C ILE A 33 15.22 -41.67 -15.06
N ALA A 34 15.01 -41.89 -16.35
CA ALA A 34 14.44 -43.14 -16.84
C ALA A 34 15.56 -44.15 -17.01
N VAL A 35 15.38 -45.35 -16.47
CA VAL A 35 16.34 -46.45 -16.58
C VAL A 35 15.84 -47.48 -17.59
N SER A 36 14.55 -47.78 -17.56
CA SER A 36 13.88 -48.66 -18.52
C SER A 36 12.49 -48.09 -18.85
N ARG A 37 11.72 -48.75 -19.74
CA ARG A 37 10.38 -48.27 -20.12
C ARG A 37 9.41 -48.10 -18.95
N ASP A 38 9.65 -48.80 -17.84
CA ASP A 38 8.72 -48.84 -16.69
C ASP A 38 9.33 -48.33 -15.37
N TYR A 39 10.62 -47.92 -15.37
CA TYR A 39 11.32 -47.54 -14.14
C TYR A 39 11.92 -46.13 -14.22
N VAL A 40 11.46 -45.25 -13.33
CA VAL A 40 11.94 -43.87 -13.19
C VAL A 40 12.48 -43.65 -11.77
N ILE A 41 13.71 -43.17 -11.69
CA ILE A 41 14.34 -42.72 -10.46
C ILE A 41 14.07 -41.22 -10.30
N ASN A 42 13.54 -40.85 -9.14
CA ASN A 42 13.30 -39.46 -8.76
C ASN A 42 14.44 -38.98 -7.87
N VAL A 43 15.16 -37.95 -8.35
CA VAL A 43 16.19 -37.29 -7.54
C VAL A 43 15.56 -36.07 -6.89
N TYR A 44 15.53 -36.05 -5.56
CA TYR A 44 14.94 -34.97 -4.78
C TYR A 44 15.95 -33.84 -4.55
N GLY A 45 15.46 -32.59 -4.48
CA GLY A 45 16.31 -31.42 -4.25
C GLY A 45 17.13 -31.51 -2.95
N GLY A 46 16.56 -32.09 -1.91
CA GLY A 46 17.24 -32.32 -0.62
C GLY A 46 18.40 -33.31 -0.73
N ASP A 47 18.29 -34.33 -1.59
CA ASP A 47 19.39 -35.27 -1.83
C ASP A 47 20.52 -34.61 -2.61
N LEU A 48 20.18 -33.74 -3.57
CA LEU A 48 21.16 -32.91 -4.26
C LEU A 48 21.82 -31.90 -3.31
N ALA A 49 21.06 -31.31 -2.39
CA ALA A 49 21.58 -30.38 -1.38
C ALA A 49 22.60 -31.02 -0.44
N ARG A 50 22.38 -32.27 -0.04
CA ARG A 50 23.35 -33.01 0.78
C ARG A 50 24.70 -33.21 0.09
N ARG A 51 24.75 -33.23 -1.24
CA ARG A 51 25.99 -33.39 -2.00
C ARG A 51 26.60 -32.08 -2.47
N TYR A 52 25.76 -31.18 -2.93
CA TYR A 52 26.17 -29.91 -3.51
C TYR A 52 25.69 -28.78 -2.62
N PHE A 53 26.63 -28.22 -1.85
CA PHE A 53 26.37 -27.09 -0.97
C PHE A 53 25.68 -25.92 -1.70
N MET A 54 26.00 -25.71 -2.99
CA MET A 54 25.36 -24.69 -3.83
C MET A 54 23.83 -24.79 -3.85
N VAL A 55 23.27 -26.00 -3.73
CA VAL A 55 21.82 -26.20 -3.73
C VAL A 55 21.17 -25.70 -2.44
N TYR A 56 21.89 -25.63 -1.31
CA TYR A 56 21.37 -24.99 -0.09
C TYR A 56 21.19 -23.48 -0.23
N LEU A 57 21.78 -22.84 -1.25
CA LEU A 57 21.55 -21.42 -1.50
C LEU A 57 20.08 -21.10 -1.81
N VAL A 58 19.27 -22.08 -2.18
CA VAL A 58 17.80 -21.94 -2.30
C VAL A 58 17.13 -21.51 -0.99
N LEU A 59 17.79 -21.70 0.16
CA LEU A 59 17.32 -21.24 1.47
C LEU A 59 17.72 -19.79 1.78
N ALA A 60 18.65 -19.19 1.02
CA ALA A 60 19.06 -17.81 1.25
C ALA A 60 17.87 -16.82 1.17
N PRO A 61 16.95 -16.92 0.19
CA PRO A 61 15.72 -16.12 0.17
C PRO A 61 14.92 -16.16 1.49
N VAL A 62 14.84 -17.31 2.16
CA VAL A 62 14.12 -17.47 3.44
C VAL A 62 14.76 -16.61 4.52
N LEU A 63 16.08 -16.68 4.64
CA LEU A 63 16.84 -15.88 5.61
C LEU A 63 16.71 -14.39 5.29
N ILE A 64 16.84 -14.01 4.02
CA ILE A 64 16.81 -12.61 3.63
C ILE A 64 15.39 -12.02 3.80
N VAL A 65 14.33 -12.78 3.53
CA VAL A 65 12.94 -12.34 3.79
C VAL A 65 12.64 -12.23 5.28
N SER A 66 13.21 -13.09 6.12
CA SER A 66 13.00 -13.03 7.58
C SER A 66 13.50 -11.72 8.22
N ILE A 67 14.51 -11.07 7.63
CA ILE A 67 15.08 -9.81 8.15
C ILE A 67 14.45 -8.56 7.54
N LEU A 68 13.67 -8.67 6.46
CA LEU A 68 12.98 -7.53 5.80
C LEU A 68 12.18 -6.64 6.78
N PRO A 69 11.43 -7.19 7.77
CA PRO A 69 10.71 -6.37 8.75
C PRO A 69 11.60 -5.46 9.58
N MET A 70 12.86 -5.84 9.84
CA MET A 70 13.80 -5.04 10.64
C MET A 70 14.20 -3.73 9.96
N PHE A 71 13.94 -3.59 8.65
CA PHE A 71 14.26 -2.41 7.86
C PHE A 71 13.05 -1.52 7.59
N ARG A 72 11.86 -1.86 8.13
CA ARG A 72 10.59 -1.17 7.83
C ARG A 72 10.61 0.32 8.11
N ASP A 73 11.27 0.73 9.20
CA ASP A 73 11.28 2.12 9.67
C ASP A 73 12.60 2.86 9.38
N LYS A 74 13.51 2.27 8.62
CA LYS A 74 14.82 2.88 8.32
C LYS A 74 14.76 3.81 7.10
N PRO A 75 15.51 4.92 7.08
CA PRO A 75 15.49 5.89 5.97
C PRO A 75 15.94 5.30 4.62
N ASN A 76 16.83 4.29 4.63
CA ASN A 76 17.26 3.56 3.44
C ASN A 76 16.41 2.31 3.14
N SER A 77 15.22 2.19 3.74
CA SER A 77 14.37 1.00 3.58
C SER A 77 14.09 0.69 2.11
N LYS A 78 13.86 1.70 1.27
CA LYS A 78 13.51 1.52 -0.15
C LYS A 78 14.54 0.70 -0.92
N SER A 79 15.83 0.99 -0.80
CA SER A 79 16.87 0.22 -1.50
C SER A 79 16.94 -1.21 -0.97
N VAL A 80 16.76 -1.39 0.34
CA VAL A 80 16.73 -2.72 0.97
C VAL A 80 15.53 -3.54 0.48
N TYR A 81 14.32 -2.96 0.43
CA TYR A 81 13.10 -3.61 -0.04
C TYR A 81 13.12 -3.97 -1.54
N VAL A 82 14.01 -3.37 -2.33
CA VAL A 82 14.18 -3.67 -3.76
C VAL A 82 15.35 -4.62 -4.00
N LEU A 83 16.49 -4.38 -3.34
CA LEU A 83 17.71 -5.16 -3.53
C LEU A 83 17.58 -6.57 -2.97
N ILE A 84 17.00 -6.72 -1.78
CA ILE A 84 16.85 -8.02 -1.12
C ILE A 84 16.04 -8.98 -2.00
N PRO A 85 14.83 -8.62 -2.45
CA PRO A 85 14.04 -9.54 -3.26
C PRO A 85 14.68 -9.82 -4.64
N LEU A 86 15.42 -8.85 -5.20
CA LEU A 86 16.20 -9.04 -6.43
C LEU A 86 17.32 -10.07 -6.25
N VAL A 87 18.12 -9.94 -5.19
CA VAL A 87 19.16 -10.92 -4.84
C VAL A 87 18.53 -12.30 -4.58
N SER A 88 17.40 -12.34 -3.89
CA SER A 88 16.63 -13.56 -3.64
C SER A 88 16.05 -14.19 -4.91
N ALA A 89 15.88 -13.45 -6.00
CA ALA A 89 15.49 -14.02 -7.29
C ALA A 89 16.69 -14.62 -8.04
N VAL A 90 17.85 -13.94 -8.00
CA VAL A 90 19.07 -14.37 -8.68
C VAL A 90 19.60 -15.69 -8.12
N ILE A 91 19.60 -15.84 -6.80
CA ILE A 91 20.19 -17.02 -6.14
C ILE A 91 19.55 -18.34 -6.61
N PRO A 92 18.21 -18.53 -6.55
CA PRO A 92 17.55 -19.72 -7.10
C PRO A 92 17.86 -19.96 -8.59
N GLY A 93 17.99 -18.89 -9.39
CA GLY A 93 18.35 -18.99 -10.80
C GLY A 93 19.77 -19.54 -11.00
N LEU A 94 20.72 -19.12 -10.17
CA LEU A 94 22.08 -19.68 -10.18
C LEU A 94 22.09 -21.16 -9.78
N VAL A 95 21.29 -21.54 -8.77
CA VAL A 95 21.15 -22.95 -8.39
C VAL A 95 20.56 -23.77 -9.55
N TYR A 96 19.54 -23.25 -10.22
CA TYR A 96 18.97 -23.91 -11.39
C TYR A 96 20.01 -24.16 -12.49
N LEU A 97 20.78 -23.12 -12.87
CA LEU A 97 21.84 -23.25 -13.87
C LEU A 97 22.92 -24.24 -13.43
N TYR A 98 23.25 -24.26 -12.14
CA TYR A 98 24.19 -25.24 -11.58
C TYR A 98 23.66 -26.67 -11.73
N ILE A 99 22.38 -26.92 -11.42
CA ILE A 99 21.75 -28.23 -11.62
C ILE A 99 21.77 -28.65 -13.09
N LEU A 100 21.44 -27.74 -14.02
CA LEU A 100 21.52 -28.04 -15.45
C LEU A 100 22.92 -28.45 -15.88
N ASN A 101 23.95 -27.76 -15.36
CA ASN A 101 25.34 -28.05 -15.69
C ASN A 101 25.76 -29.44 -15.19
N ILE A 102 25.41 -29.81 -13.94
CA ILE A 102 25.77 -31.13 -13.40
C ILE A 102 24.89 -32.25 -13.96
N ALA A 103 23.67 -31.96 -14.40
CA ALA A 103 22.75 -32.95 -14.99
C ALA A 103 23.21 -33.48 -16.36
N GLY A 104 24.21 -32.83 -16.99
CA GLY A 104 24.87 -33.34 -18.19
C GLY A 104 25.61 -34.67 -17.98
N ASP A 105 25.93 -35.02 -16.74
CA ASP A 105 26.43 -36.33 -16.35
C ASP A 105 25.54 -36.89 -15.23
N LEU A 106 24.77 -37.93 -15.55
CA LEU A 106 23.79 -38.53 -14.64
C LEU A 106 24.44 -39.08 -13.35
N GLY A 107 25.72 -39.47 -13.39
CA GLY A 107 26.46 -39.94 -12.22
C GLY A 107 26.59 -38.86 -11.14
N ASN A 108 26.55 -37.59 -11.53
CA ASN A 108 26.57 -36.47 -10.59
C ASN A 108 25.23 -36.29 -9.85
N LEU A 109 24.14 -36.86 -10.36
CA LEU A 109 22.79 -36.69 -9.79
C LEU A 109 22.44 -37.79 -8.77
N THR A 110 22.96 -39.00 -8.90
CA THR A 110 22.61 -40.16 -8.05
C THR A 110 23.81 -40.72 -7.28
N VAL A 111 23.60 -41.19 -6.04
CA VAL A 111 24.67 -41.88 -5.27
C VAL A 111 24.76 -43.32 -5.74
N VAL A 112 23.63 -43.82 -6.27
CA VAL A 112 23.48 -45.17 -6.77
C VAL A 112 24.08 -45.22 -8.17
N PRO A 113 24.91 -46.23 -8.47
CA PRO A 113 25.39 -46.47 -9.83
C PRO A 113 24.20 -46.68 -10.76
N LEU A 114 24.22 -45.97 -11.89
CA LEU A 114 23.18 -46.06 -12.90
C LEU A 114 23.56 -47.09 -13.96
N PRO A 115 22.60 -47.88 -14.45
CA PRO A 115 22.82 -48.77 -15.58
C PRO A 115 23.05 -47.97 -16.87
N ALA A 116 23.67 -48.61 -17.87
CA ALA A 116 24.13 -47.94 -19.10
C ALA A 116 22.98 -47.41 -19.99
N ASP A 117 21.76 -47.90 -19.80
CA ASP A 117 20.55 -47.47 -20.49
C ASP A 117 19.82 -46.31 -19.80
N ALA A 118 20.34 -45.82 -18.67
CA ALA A 118 19.77 -44.70 -17.95
C ALA A 118 19.89 -43.38 -18.76
N VAL A 119 18.78 -42.67 -18.87
CA VAL A 119 18.66 -41.39 -19.58
C VAL A 119 17.92 -40.37 -18.72
N LEU A 120 18.31 -39.10 -18.86
CA LEU A 120 17.57 -37.99 -18.30
C LEU A 120 16.19 -37.91 -18.97
N SER A 121 15.12 -38.16 -18.22
CA SER A 121 13.75 -38.15 -18.77
C SER A 121 13.02 -36.84 -18.56
N GLY A 122 13.47 -36.00 -17.62
CA GLY A 122 12.99 -34.64 -17.48
C GLY A 122 13.24 -34.00 -16.13
N PHE A 123 12.68 -32.80 -15.95
CA PHE A 123 12.74 -32.05 -14.71
C PHE A 123 11.42 -32.16 -13.95
N GLY A 124 11.54 -32.42 -12.65
CA GLY A 124 10.41 -32.59 -11.76
C GLY A 124 9.82 -31.29 -11.24
N ILE A 125 8.69 -31.43 -10.57
CA ILE A 125 7.90 -30.29 -10.10
C ILE A 125 8.66 -29.42 -9.08
N GLY A 126 9.61 -29.99 -8.33
CA GLY A 126 10.44 -29.24 -7.40
C GLY A 126 11.35 -28.23 -8.11
N LEU A 127 11.96 -28.62 -9.23
CA LEU A 127 12.81 -27.72 -10.00
C LEU A 127 11.98 -26.65 -10.72
N ASN A 128 10.78 -27.00 -11.21
CA ASN A 128 9.85 -26.03 -11.77
C ASN A 128 9.34 -25.03 -10.72
N LEU A 129 9.08 -25.50 -9.48
CA LEU A 129 8.67 -24.66 -8.37
C LEU A 129 9.78 -23.68 -7.97
N LEU A 130 11.05 -24.08 -8.07
CA LEU A 130 12.20 -23.21 -7.87
C LEU A 130 12.19 -22.02 -8.85
N LEU A 131 12.00 -22.30 -10.15
CA LEU A 131 11.92 -21.28 -11.20
C LEU A 131 10.70 -20.36 -11.02
N ALA A 132 9.52 -20.94 -10.77
CA ALA A 132 8.30 -20.18 -10.55
C ALA A 132 8.43 -19.25 -9.33
N SER A 133 9.05 -19.74 -8.25
CA SER A 133 9.29 -18.94 -7.05
C SER A 133 10.30 -17.82 -7.31
N SER A 134 11.38 -18.08 -8.07
CA SER A 134 12.34 -17.07 -8.49
C SER A 134 11.68 -15.95 -9.30
N ALA A 135 10.86 -16.31 -10.29
CA ALA A 135 10.12 -15.34 -11.10
C ALA A 135 9.14 -14.52 -10.23
N ALA A 136 8.43 -15.18 -9.30
CA ALA A 136 7.54 -14.49 -8.37
C ALA A 136 8.29 -13.50 -7.47
N PHE A 137 9.51 -13.85 -7.01
CA PHE A 137 10.38 -12.92 -6.29
C PHE A 137 10.76 -11.73 -7.15
N ALA A 138 11.20 -11.92 -8.39
CA ALA A 138 11.56 -10.83 -9.29
C ALA A 138 10.38 -9.87 -9.52
N VAL A 139 9.20 -10.40 -9.82
CA VAL A 139 7.98 -9.60 -10.03
C VAL A 139 7.58 -8.84 -8.76
N SER A 140 7.60 -9.51 -7.59
CA SER A 140 7.32 -8.87 -6.31
C SER A 140 8.31 -7.74 -6.01
N SER A 141 9.59 -7.93 -6.35
CA SER A 141 10.65 -6.92 -6.21
C SER A 141 10.35 -5.65 -7.03
N ILE A 142 10.00 -5.84 -8.30
CA ILE A 142 9.70 -4.75 -9.23
C ILE A 142 8.46 -4.01 -8.78
N LEU A 143 7.40 -4.74 -8.42
CA LEU A 143 6.17 -4.13 -7.93
C LEU A 143 6.41 -3.38 -6.61
N ALA A 144 7.20 -3.92 -5.69
CA ALA A 144 7.59 -3.21 -4.49
C ALA A 144 8.36 -1.91 -4.83
N ALA A 145 9.30 -1.94 -5.77
CA ALA A 145 10.03 -0.76 -6.21
C ALA A 145 9.13 0.35 -6.76
N VAL A 146 8.11 -0.03 -7.55
CA VAL A 146 7.16 0.89 -8.19
C VAL A 146 6.16 1.46 -7.20
N PHE A 147 5.63 0.63 -6.30
CA PHE A 147 4.51 1.01 -5.43
C PHE A 147 4.92 1.44 -4.01
N TYR A 148 6.18 1.26 -3.61
CA TYR A 148 6.64 1.66 -2.27
C TYR A 148 6.76 3.18 -2.14
N LYS A 149 5.90 3.77 -1.30
CA LYS A 149 6.03 5.15 -0.83
C LYS A 149 6.83 5.15 0.48
N PRO A 150 7.96 5.88 0.57
CA PRO A 150 8.75 5.88 1.79
C PRO A 150 7.97 6.52 2.96
N PRO A 151 8.13 6.00 4.19
CA PRO A 151 7.41 6.48 5.37
C PRO A 151 7.70 7.96 5.68
N ILE A 152 8.87 8.46 5.28
CA ILE A 152 9.25 9.89 5.42
C ILE A 152 8.38 10.77 4.51
N ALA A 153 8.07 10.32 3.29
CA ALA A 153 7.20 11.05 2.39
C ALA A 153 5.76 11.06 2.92
N GLU A 154 5.26 9.96 3.48
CA GLU A 154 3.94 9.93 4.10
C GLU A 154 3.84 10.84 5.34
N ARG A 155 4.89 10.88 6.19
CA ARG A 155 4.93 11.83 7.31
C ARG A 155 4.95 13.27 6.83
N LYS A 156 5.81 13.61 5.85
CA LYS A 156 5.87 14.97 5.30
C LYS A 156 4.58 15.38 4.58
N ILE A 157 3.92 14.46 3.88
CA ILE A 157 2.63 14.71 3.22
C ILE A 157 1.54 14.95 4.26
N LYS A 158 1.42 14.09 5.29
CA LYS A 158 0.45 14.30 6.37
C LYS A 158 0.70 15.59 7.15
N GLU A 159 1.96 15.96 7.35
CA GLU A 159 2.34 17.19 8.02
C GLU A 159 2.05 18.42 7.14
N ALA A 160 2.22 18.32 5.82
CA ALA A 160 1.82 19.35 4.87
C ALA A 160 0.30 19.49 4.78
N GLU A 161 -0.45 18.39 4.76
CA GLU A 161 -1.92 18.36 4.80
C GLU A 161 -2.45 19.02 6.07
N ARG A 162 -1.89 18.68 7.25
CA ARG A 162 -2.21 19.36 8.51
C ARG A 162 -1.93 20.87 8.46
N LYS A 163 -0.76 21.29 7.96
CA LYS A 163 -0.41 22.71 7.84
C LYS A 163 -1.33 23.46 6.87
N VAL A 164 -1.88 22.79 5.87
CA VAL A 164 -2.85 23.38 4.94
C VAL A 164 -4.23 23.50 5.59
N GLU A 165 -4.69 22.47 6.32
CA GLU A 165 -5.93 22.52 7.11
C GLU A 165 -5.88 23.62 8.17
N GLU A 166 -4.80 23.68 8.97
CA GLU A 166 -4.60 24.73 9.98
C GLU A 166 -4.67 26.14 9.35
N LYS A 167 -3.99 26.35 8.22
CA LYS A 167 -4.04 27.65 7.50
C LYS A 167 -5.42 27.96 6.92
N MET A 168 -6.21 26.96 6.54
CA MET A 168 -7.58 27.17 6.06
C MET A 168 -8.52 27.53 7.21
N GLU A 169 -8.40 26.88 8.36
CA GLU A 169 -9.16 27.22 9.57
C GLU A 169 -8.80 28.60 10.08
N GLU A 170 -7.51 28.95 10.10
CA GLU A 170 -7.03 30.27 10.51
C GLU A 170 -7.58 31.38 9.58
N LYS A 171 -7.57 31.17 8.26
CA LYS A 171 -8.20 32.10 7.30
C LYS A 171 -9.71 32.23 7.47
N ARG A 172 -10.42 31.14 7.80
CA ARG A 172 -11.87 31.17 8.09
C ARG A 172 -12.15 31.96 9.36
N ALA A 173 -11.36 31.76 10.42
CA ALA A 173 -11.49 32.50 11.66
C ALA A 173 -11.23 34.01 11.47
N VAL A 174 -10.16 34.37 10.74
CA VAL A 174 -9.79 35.78 10.47
C VAL A 174 -10.84 36.51 9.62
N THR A 175 -11.52 35.84 8.70
CA THR A 175 -12.59 36.44 7.87
C THR A 175 -13.97 36.44 8.55
N ALA A 176 -14.22 35.55 9.50
CA ALA A 176 -15.47 35.50 10.26
C ALA A 176 -15.62 36.68 11.23
N VAL A 177 -14.55 37.07 11.95
CA VAL A 177 -14.62 38.13 12.99
C VAL A 177 -15.06 39.50 12.44
N PRO A 178 -14.52 40.02 11.31
CA PRO A 178 -14.99 41.27 10.71
C PRO A 178 -16.43 41.19 10.19
N ARG A 179 -16.82 40.03 9.65
CA ARG A 179 -18.14 39.82 9.04
C ARG A 179 -19.25 39.73 10.09
N VAL A 180 -19.00 39.07 11.22
CA VAL A 180 -19.91 39.06 12.37
C VAL A 180 -20.12 40.47 12.92
N LYS A 181 -19.05 41.28 13.01
CA LYS A 181 -19.15 42.68 13.46
C LYS A 181 -19.96 43.54 12.49
N ALA A 182 -19.82 43.34 11.18
CA ALA A 182 -20.60 44.03 10.16
C ALA A 182 -22.10 43.64 10.21
N LEU A 183 -22.40 42.35 10.30
CA LEU A 183 -23.78 41.84 10.39
C LEU A 183 -24.49 42.31 11.68
N ASN A 184 -23.79 42.36 12.81
CA ASN A 184 -24.35 42.90 14.06
C ASN A 184 -24.67 44.40 13.97
N ARG A 185 -23.85 45.19 13.26
CA ARG A 185 -24.14 46.60 12.99
C ARG A 185 -25.37 46.75 12.10
N GLU A 186 -25.47 45.92 11.06
CA GLU A 186 -26.63 45.93 10.15
C GLU A 186 -27.92 45.53 10.88
N ARG A 187 -27.88 44.50 11.73
CA ARG A 187 -29.00 44.08 12.59
C ARG A 187 -29.53 45.24 13.43
N LYS A 188 -28.65 45.96 14.11
CA LYS A 188 -29.00 47.12 14.95
C LYS A 188 -29.63 48.25 14.14
N LEU A 189 -29.17 48.48 12.91
CA LEU A 189 -29.76 49.47 12.01
C LEU A 189 -31.16 49.07 11.54
N VAL A 190 -31.36 47.80 11.18
CA VAL A 190 -32.68 47.29 10.75
C VAL A 190 -33.70 47.36 11.89
N LEU A 191 -33.31 46.99 13.12
CA LEU A 191 -34.18 47.12 14.30
C LEU A 191 -34.60 48.57 14.56
N ARG A 192 -33.66 49.52 14.51
CA ARG A 192 -33.97 50.96 14.63
C ARG A 192 -34.94 51.44 13.54
N LYS A 193 -34.81 50.93 12.31
CA LYS A 193 -35.72 51.26 11.20
C LYS A 193 -37.12 50.69 11.44
N LEU A 194 -37.24 49.49 12.00
CA LEU A 194 -38.52 48.90 12.40
C LEU A 194 -39.19 49.72 13.51
N GLU A 195 -38.47 50.07 14.58
CA GLU A 195 -38.98 50.91 15.66
C GLU A 195 -39.44 52.29 15.17
N ARG A 196 -38.70 52.89 14.23
CA ARG A 196 -39.10 54.16 13.60
C ARG A 196 -40.36 53.99 12.77
N LEU A 197 -40.46 52.91 12.00
CA LEU A 197 -41.65 52.59 11.20
C LEU A 197 -42.90 52.41 12.07
N GLU A 198 -42.75 51.78 13.24
CA GLU A 198 -43.84 51.64 14.21
C GLU A 198 -44.27 52.96 14.83
N ARG A 199 -43.32 53.86 15.13
CA ARG A 199 -43.62 55.22 15.57
C ARG A 199 -44.36 56.04 14.51
N MET A 200 -43.90 56.00 13.26
CA MET A 200 -44.55 56.70 12.13
C MET A 200 -45.97 56.18 11.88
N LYS A 201 -46.21 54.88 12.10
CA LYS A 201 -47.58 54.34 12.04
C LYS A 201 -48.45 54.87 13.18
N LYS A 202 -47.91 54.99 14.40
CA LYS A 202 -48.65 55.53 15.56
C LYS A 202 -48.95 57.02 15.42
N SER A 203 -48.07 57.80 14.80
CA SER A 203 -48.27 59.23 14.53
C SER A 203 -49.13 59.52 13.29
N GLY A 204 -49.49 58.51 12.49
CA GLY A 204 -50.29 58.68 11.28
C GLY A 204 -49.51 59.21 10.07
N GLU A 205 -48.18 59.31 10.16
CA GLU A 205 -47.29 59.81 9.09
C GLU A 205 -47.16 58.87 7.89
N ILE A 206 -47.67 57.64 7.97
CA ILE A 206 -47.51 56.63 6.93
C ILE A 206 -48.78 55.82 6.68
N ASP A 207 -49.09 55.61 5.40
CA ASP A 207 -50.23 54.82 4.97
C ASP A 207 -50.12 53.35 5.40
N LYS A 208 -51.27 52.75 5.75
CA LYS A 208 -51.37 51.35 6.17
C LYS A 208 -50.76 50.36 5.17
N LYS A 209 -50.91 50.63 3.86
CA LYS A 209 -50.38 49.80 2.77
C LYS A 209 -48.85 49.89 2.70
N THR A 210 -48.30 51.10 2.79
CA THR A 210 -46.86 51.39 2.76
C THR A 210 -46.16 50.84 3.99
N TYR A 211 -46.77 50.97 5.16
CA TYR A 211 -46.31 50.34 6.41
C TYR A 211 -46.17 48.82 6.28
N LYS A 212 -47.21 48.13 5.79
CA LYS A 212 -47.21 46.67 5.67
C LYS A 212 -46.10 46.17 4.75
N LYS A 213 -45.86 46.87 3.63
CA LYS A 213 -44.80 46.53 2.67
C LYS A 213 -43.39 46.74 3.26
N LEU A 214 -43.17 47.87 3.93
CA LEU A 214 -41.86 48.17 4.54
C LEU A 214 -41.55 47.29 5.74
N LYS A 215 -42.56 46.98 6.58
CA LYS A 215 -42.42 46.07 7.71
C LYS A 215 -41.97 44.68 7.24
N ALA A 216 -42.67 44.08 6.27
CA ALA A 216 -42.30 42.78 5.72
C ALA A 216 -40.90 42.77 5.10
N LYS A 217 -40.49 43.88 4.44
CA LYS A 217 -39.14 44.01 3.86
C LYS A 217 -38.04 44.02 4.93
N TYR A 218 -38.26 44.76 6.03
CA TYR A 218 -37.29 44.83 7.12
C TYR A 218 -37.24 43.55 7.95
N GLU A 219 -38.37 42.90 8.20
CA GLU A 219 -38.43 41.59 8.86
C GLU A 219 -37.73 40.51 8.03
N ALA A 220 -37.95 40.46 6.71
CA ALA A 220 -37.25 39.53 5.84
C ALA A 220 -35.73 39.79 5.80
N ARG A 221 -35.30 41.06 5.86
CA ARG A 221 -33.87 41.40 5.94
C ARG A 221 -33.27 41.00 7.28
N LEU A 222 -34.01 41.16 8.38
CA LEU A 222 -33.59 40.74 9.71
C LEU A 222 -33.40 39.23 9.79
N ALA A 223 -34.36 38.45 9.29
CA ALA A 223 -34.28 36.99 9.26
C ALA A 223 -33.04 36.47 8.49
N ARG A 224 -32.72 37.09 7.35
CA ARG A 224 -31.50 36.75 6.58
C ARG A 224 -30.22 37.05 7.36
N ILE A 225 -30.16 38.18 8.05
CA ILE A 225 -29.00 38.55 8.87
C ILE A 225 -28.83 37.58 10.05
N GLU A 226 -29.92 37.19 10.70
CA GLU A 226 -29.88 36.23 11.81
C GLU A 226 -29.49 34.81 11.36
N GLU A 227 -29.93 34.39 10.18
CA GLU A 227 -29.51 33.13 9.58
C GLU A 227 -28.01 33.12 9.20
N GLU A 228 -27.51 34.23 8.62
CA GLU A 228 -26.08 34.38 8.32
C GLU A 228 -25.22 34.41 9.59
N LEU A 229 -25.69 35.08 10.66
CA LEU A 229 -25.02 35.08 11.96
C LEU A 229 -24.98 33.68 12.57
N ARG A 230 -26.08 32.92 12.47
CA ARG A 230 -26.15 31.54 12.98
C ARG A 230 -25.17 30.62 12.26
N LYS A 231 -25.05 30.76 10.93
CA LYS A 231 -24.10 30.01 10.10
C LYS A 231 -22.62 30.36 10.37
N LEU A 232 -22.36 31.56 10.88
CA LEU A 232 -21.00 32.00 11.25
C LEU A 232 -20.64 31.66 12.70
N SER A 233 -21.60 31.27 13.54
CA SER A 233 -21.40 30.86 14.93
C SER A 233 -21.26 29.35 15.15
N THR A 234 -21.55 28.55 14.11
CA THR A 234 -21.36 27.09 14.03
C THR A 234 -20.15 26.76 13.18
#